data_AF-A0AAU3TUY2-F1
#
_entry.id   AF-A0AAU3TUY2-F1
#
_cell.length_a   1.000
_cell.length_b   1.000
_cell.length_c   1.000
_cell.angle_alpha   90.00
_cell.angle_beta   90.00
_cell.angle_gamma   90.00
#
_symmetry.space_group_name_H-M   'P 1'
#
loop_
_entity.id
_entity.type
_entity.pdbx_description
1 polymer ?
#
loop_
_entity_poly.entity_id
_entity_poly.type
_entity_poly.pdbx_seq_one_letter_code
_entity_poly.pdbx_strand_id
1 'polypeptide(L)'
;MDRYVHHELRSVYSALVALAVCVPVTTGVRGAPLTAGGLGMFVTCGLAFTVVSTLLHASRVKWFGEVRDFERAVPLDQAPPAVSLRTHPLNTWLLAVMLVPTLALAIAWEPWVALLPLWAALPWLGQAWLAADWERRNGKVLWRGHDQDAPWKLSVTPRPLPRTATGALPE
;
A
#
# COMPACT_ATOMS: atom_id res chain seq x y z
N MET A 1 -11.24 11.82 5.24
CA MET A 1 -11.21 10.35 5.03
C MET A 1 -10.31 10.06 3.85
N ASP A 2 -9.64 8.91 3.85
CA ASP A 2 -8.77 8.53 2.74
C ASP A 2 -9.37 7.34 1.99
N ARG A 3 -9.22 7.32 0.67
CA ARG A 3 -9.62 6.14 -0.10
C ARG A 3 -8.63 5.04 0.24
N TYR A 4 -9.13 3.85 0.55
CA TYR A 4 -8.27 2.76 1.02
C TYR A 4 -7.14 2.44 0.02
N VAL A 5 -7.47 2.34 -1.28
CA VAL A 5 -6.48 2.14 -2.35
C VAL A 5 -5.43 3.26 -2.39
N HIS A 6 -5.82 4.52 -2.18
CA HIS A 6 -4.85 5.63 -2.18
C HIS A 6 -3.94 5.59 -0.96
N HIS A 7 -4.46 5.17 0.19
CA HIS A 7 -3.68 4.99 1.40
C HIS A 7 -2.59 3.92 1.20
N GLU A 8 -2.98 2.76 0.68
CA GLU A 8 -2.03 1.66 0.42
C GLU A 8 -0.97 2.07 -0.63
N LEU A 9 -1.40 2.73 -1.73
CA LEU A 9 -0.45 3.24 -2.73
C LEU A 9 0.50 4.31 -2.16
N ARG A 10 0.02 5.19 -1.28
CA ARG A 10 0.88 6.18 -0.59
C ARG A 10 1.92 5.48 0.29
N SER A 11 1.55 4.38 0.95
CA SER A 11 2.49 3.56 1.72
C SER A 11 3.55 2.94 0.83
N VAL A 12 3.15 2.37 -0.32
CA VAL A 12 4.08 1.87 -1.36
C VAL A 12 5.03 2.97 -1.84
N TYR A 13 4.52 4.15 -2.21
CA TYR A 13 5.36 5.27 -2.65
C TYR A 13 6.35 5.71 -1.58
N SER A 14 5.90 5.80 -0.32
CA SER A 14 6.76 6.18 0.81
C SER A 14 7.90 5.18 1.00
N ALA A 15 7.59 3.89 0.91
CA ALA A 15 8.58 2.82 1.02
C ALA A 15 9.57 2.80 -0.15
N LEU A 16 9.10 3.05 -1.37
CA LEU A 16 9.96 3.13 -2.56
C LEU A 16 10.87 4.37 -2.53
N VAL A 17 10.40 5.50 -2.01
CA VAL A 17 11.25 6.67 -1.78
C VAL A 17 12.30 6.38 -0.71
N ALA A 18 11.93 5.74 0.40
CA ALA A 18 12.90 5.31 1.41
C ALA A 18 13.97 4.39 0.81
N LEU A 19 13.56 3.40 0.00
CA LEU A 19 14.47 2.50 -0.73
C LEU A 19 15.41 3.28 -1.66
N ALA A 20 14.87 4.22 -2.45
CA ALA A 20 15.62 5.01 -3.41
C ALA A 20 16.67 5.93 -2.75
N VAL A 21 16.49 6.26 -1.46
CA VAL A 21 17.50 6.97 -0.67
C VAL A 21 18.47 6.00 0.00
N CYS A 22 17.96 4.93 0.63
CA CYS A 22 18.78 3.98 1.38
C CYS A 22 19.80 3.26 0.50
N VAL A 23 19.40 2.82 -0.70
CA VAL A 23 20.26 2.01 -1.59
C VAL A 23 21.48 2.81 -2.05
N PRO A 24 21.36 4.02 -2.64
CA PRO A 24 22.53 4.78 -3.06
C PRO A 24 23.45 5.17 -1.89
N VAL A 25 22.89 5.62 -0.76
CA VAL A 25 23.69 6.03 0.40
C VAL A 25 24.48 4.84 0.95
N THR A 26 23.82 3.70 1.15
CA THR A 26 24.47 2.48 1.63
C THR A 26 25.51 2.00 0.63
N THR A 27 25.22 2.06 -0.68
CA THR A 27 26.16 1.69 -1.73
C THR A 27 27.42 2.57 -1.71
N GLY A 28 27.25 3.87 -1.50
CA GLY A 28 28.38 4.80 -1.40
C GLY A 28 29.26 4.56 -0.17
N VAL A 29 28.68 4.15 0.95
CA VAL A 29 29.41 3.95 2.23
C VAL A 29 29.99 2.54 2.36
N ARG A 30 29.26 1.51 1.92
CA ARG A 30 29.60 0.10 2.16
C ARG A 30 29.75 -0.75 0.91
N GLY A 31 29.52 -0.20 -0.29
CA GLY A 31 29.48 -0.95 -1.54
C GLY A 31 28.12 -1.61 -1.80
N ALA A 32 28.02 -2.34 -2.90
CA ALA A 32 26.75 -2.85 -3.41
C ALA A 32 26.03 -3.76 -2.39
N PRO A 33 24.71 -3.58 -2.16
CA PRO A 33 23.97 -4.32 -1.15
C PRO A 33 23.71 -5.78 -1.53
N LEU A 34 23.85 -6.15 -2.81
CA LEU A 34 23.64 -7.49 -3.32
C LEU A 34 24.72 -7.87 -4.33
N THR A 35 25.13 -9.13 -4.28
CA THR A 35 25.89 -9.78 -5.37
C THR A 35 24.93 -10.25 -6.46
N ALA A 36 25.45 -10.51 -7.67
CA ALA A 36 24.63 -11.01 -8.78
C ALA A 36 23.86 -12.31 -8.43
N GLY A 37 24.48 -13.21 -7.66
CA GLY A 37 23.81 -14.43 -7.17
C GLY A 37 22.74 -14.15 -6.12
N GLY A 38 22.97 -13.16 -5.24
CA GLY A 38 21.99 -12.75 -4.22
C GLY A 38 20.74 -12.08 -4.81
N LEU A 39 20.90 -11.35 -5.92
CA LEU A 39 19.78 -10.65 -6.57
C LEU A 39 18.70 -11.60 -7.07
N GLY A 40 19.08 -12.69 -7.74
CA GLY A 40 18.12 -13.68 -8.26
C GLY A 40 17.30 -14.33 -7.15
N MET A 41 17.96 -14.75 -6.06
CA MET A 41 17.30 -15.28 -4.88
C MET A 41 16.38 -14.24 -4.23
N PHE A 42 16.86 -13.00 -4.06
CA PHE A 42 16.08 -11.91 -3.47
C PHE A 42 14.79 -11.64 -4.27
N VAL A 43 14.88 -11.50 -5.59
CA VAL A 43 13.73 -11.28 -6.48
C VAL A 43 12.76 -12.46 -6.39
N THR A 44 13.27 -13.69 -6.41
CA THR A 44 12.44 -14.91 -6.35
C THR A 44 11.68 -15.00 -5.03
N CYS A 45 12.37 -14.79 -3.90
CA CYS A 45 11.76 -14.76 -2.58
C CYS A 45 10.75 -13.62 -2.44
N GLY A 46 11.08 -12.43 -2.94
CA GLY A 46 10.17 -11.27 -2.94
C GLY A 46 8.87 -11.55 -3.70
N LEU A 47 8.97 -12.13 -4.91
CA LEU A 47 7.80 -12.54 -5.69
C LEU A 47 6.98 -13.61 -4.97
N ALA A 48 7.63 -14.68 -4.50
CA ALA A 48 6.95 -15.76 -3.78
C ALA A 48 6.21 -15.22 -2.54
N PHE A 49 6.86 -14.36 -1.75
CA PHE A 49 6.26 -13.72 -0.59
C PHE A 49 5.09 -12.83 -0.97
N THR A 50 5.22 -12.03 -2.03
CA THR A 50 4.13 -11.17 -2.52
C THR A 50 2.90 -11.99 -2.89
N VAL A 51 3.11 -13.09 -3.63
CA VAL A 51 2.02 -13.99 -4.04
C VAL A 51 1.36 -14.61 -2.81
N VAL A 52 2.14 -15.20 -1.89
CA VAL A 52 1.60 -15.84 -0.69
C VAL A 52 0.88 -14.84 0.20
N SER A 53 1.47 -13.66 0.46
CA SER A 53 0.85 -12.59 1.25
C SER A 53 -0.46 -12.13 0.61
N THR A 54 -0.47 -11.88 -0.70
CA THR A 54 -1.68 -11.45 -1.42
C THR A 54 -2.77 -12.53 -1.35
N LEU A 55 -2.43 -13.80 -1.50
CA LEU A 55 -3.39 -14.91 -1.38
C LEU A 55 -3.93 -15.06 0.04
N LEU A 56 -3.09 -14.88 1.05
CA LEU A 56 -3.52 -14.88 2.45
C LEU A 56 -4.49 -13.73 2.74
N HIS A 57 -4.22 -12.53 2.21
CA HIS A 57 -5.09 -11.36 2.36
C HIS A 57 -6.39 -11.48 1.56
N ALA A 58 -6.34 -12.14 0.40
CA ALA A 58 -7.52 -12.45 -0.42
C ALA A 58 -8.40 -13.55 0.18
N SER A 59 -7.85 -14.39 1.07
CA SER A 59 -8.61 -15.45 1.73
C SER A 59 -9.69 -14.89 2.65
N ARG A 60 -10.72 -15.69 2.99
CA ARG A 60 -11.73 -15.31 4.00
C ARG A 60 -11.35 -15.73 5.43
N VAL A 61 -10.07 -16.01 5.68
CA VAL A 61 -9.59 -16.47 6.98
C VAL A 61 -9.73 -15.35 8.02
N LYS A 62 -10.29 -15.67 9.19
CA LYS A 62 -10.69 -14.69 10.22
C LYS A 62 -9.62 -13.68 10.63
N TRP A 63 -8.34 -14.03 10.51
CA TRP A 63 -7.20 -13.23 10.96
C TRP A 63 -6.46 -12.49 9.86
N PHE A 64 -6.58 -12.94 8.61
CA PHE A 64 -5.79 -12.42 7.49
C PHE A 64 -6.64 -11.85 6.36
N GLY A 65 -7.92 -12.23 6.29
CA GLY A 65 -8.79 -11.95 5.17
C GLY A 65 -9.38 -10.55 5.15
N GLU A 66 -8.80 -9.68 4.34
CA GLU A 66 -9.27 -8.30 4.15
C GLU A 66 -10.60 -8.25 3.40
N VAL A 67 -10.85 -9.21 2.53
CA VAL A 67 -12.11 -9.31 1.78
C VAL A 67 -13.32 -9.35 2.72
N ARG A 68 -13.18 -10.01 3.87
CA ARG A 68 -14.24 -10.05 4.88
C ARG A 68 -14.48 -8.68 5.52
N ASP A 69 -13.42 -7.90 5.70
CA ASP A 69 -13.53 -6.54 6.25
C ASP A 69 -14.10 -5.58 5.21
N PHE A 70 -13.84 -5.80 3.91
CA PHE A 70 -14.49 -5.07 2.82
C PHE A 70 -16.00 -5.36 2.77
N GLU A 71 -16.39 -6.62 2.94
CA GLU A 71 -17.80 -7.04 3.00
C GLU A 71 -18.53 -6.48 4.22
N ARG A 72 -17.82 -6.27 5.33
CA ARG A 72 -18.35 -5.68 6.58
C ARG A 72 -18.28 -4.16 6.63
N ALA A 73 -17.75 -3.51 5.60
CA ALA A 73 -17.59 -2.08 5.58
C ALA A 73 -18.95 -1.37 5.69
N VAL A 74 -19.01 -0.35 6.54
CA VAL A 74 -20.25 0.38 6.83
C VAL A 74 -20.66 1.20 5.60
N PRO A 75 -21.89 1.07 5.08
CA PRO A 75 -22.35 1.88 3.97
C PRO A 75 -22.48 3.35 4.38
N LEU A 76 -22.08 4.26 3.49
CA LEU A 76 -22.24 5.70 3.64
C LEU A 76 -23.14 6.23 2.52
N ASP A 77 -24.05 7.12 2.89
CA ASP A 77 -24.99 7.74 1.97
C ASP A 77 -24.30 8.73 1.01
N GLN A 78 -23.21 9.36 1.46
CA GLN A 78 -22.48 10.37 0.69
C GLN A 78 -20.98 10.07 0.66
N ALA A 79 -20.37 10.31 -0.50
CA ALA A 79 -18.93 10.18 -0.67
C ALA A 79 -18.20 11.29 0.12
N PRO A 80 -17.30 10.93 1.05
CA PRO A 80 -16.53 11.93 1.78
C PRO A 80 -15.53 12.64 0.86
N PRO A 81 -15.06 13.85 1.22
CA PRO A 81 -13.99 14.51 0.48
C PRO A 81 -12.73 13.63 0.50
N ALA A 82 -12.31 13.21 -0.70
CA ALA A 82 -11.16 12.34 -0.87
C ALA A 82 -9.86 13.13 -0.80
N VAL A 83 -8.90 12.64 -0.01
CA VAL A 83 -7.53 13.13 -0.12
C VAL A 83 -6.97 12.66 -1.45
N SER A 84 -6.59 13.62 -2.29
CA SER A 84 -6.01 13.33 -3.59
C SER A 84 -4.58 12.78 -3.43
N LEU A 85 -4.31 11.65 -4.07
CA LEU A 85 -2.96 11.09 -4.19
C LEU A 85 -2.00 12.08 -4.87
N ARG A 86 -2.49 12.94 -5.77
CA ARG A 86 -1.65 13.94 -6.44
C ARG A 86 -1.17 15.04 -5.51
N THR A 87 -2.01 15.44 -4.54
CA THR A 87 -1.68 16.52 -3.60
C THR A 87 -0.82 16.00 -2.46
N HIS A 88 -1.08 14.78 -2.00
CA HIS A 88 -0.33 14.13 -0.93
C HIS A 88 0.13 12.74 -1.38
N PRO A 89 1.23 12.64 -2.16
CA PRO A 89 1.72 11.36 -2.69
C PRO A 89 2.49 10.55 -1.65
N LEU A 90 2.92 11.18 -0.55
CA LEU A 90 3.77 10.58 0.48
C LEU A 90 3.14 10.68 1.86
N ASN A 91 3.35 9.64 2.66
CA ASN A 91 3.07 9.64 4.08
C ASN A 91 4.40 9.97 4.78
N THR A 92 4.58 11.24 5.17
CA THR A 92 5.85 11.75 5.73
C THR A 92 6.25 11.03 7.01
N TRP A 93 5.27 10.69 7.85
CA TRP A 93 5.50 9.90 9.07
C TRP A 93 6.04 8.51 8.74
N LEU A 94 5.33 7.77 7.88
CA LEU A 94 5.77 6.43 7.46
C LEU A 94 7.13 6.47 6.77
N LEU A 95 7.36 7.46 5.90
CA LEU A 95 8.64 7.68 5.23
C LEU A 95 9.75 7.85 6.26
N ALA A 96 9.58 8.71 7.28
CA ALA A 96 10.58 8.92 8.31
C ALA A 96 10.85 7.64 9.14
N VAL A 97 9.77 6.95 9.55
CA VAL A 97 9.84 5.69 10.31
C VAL A 97 10.53 4.58 9.52
N MET A 98 10.39 4.53 8.20
CA MET A 98 11.09 3.54 7.39
C MET A 98 12.52 3.97 7.08
N LEU A 99 12.71 5.22 6.64
CA LEU A 99 13.98 5.72 6.16
C LEU A 99 15.05 5.73 7.26
N VAL A 100 14.77 6.35 8.41
CA VAL A 100 15.78 6.59 9.46
C VAL A 100 16.37 5.29 10.02
N PRO A 101 15.57 4.34 10.54
CA PRO A 101 16.12 3.11 11.11
C PRO A 101 16.70 2.19 10.03
N THR A 102 16.10 2.11 8.84
CA THR A 102 16.65 1.31 7.74
C THR A 102 18.04 1.82 7.36
N LEU A 103 18.18 3.13 7.19
CA LEU A 103 19.45 3.73 6.81
C LEU A 103 20.50 3.55 7.92
N ALA A 104 20.12 3.79 9.19
CA ALA A 104 21.01 3.59 10.33
C ALA A 104 21.50 2.14 10.42
N LEU A 105 20.60 1.17 10.28
CA LEU A 105 20.94 -0.26 10.32
C LEU A 105 21.76 -0.70 9.10
N ALA A 106 21.46 -0.19 7.90
CA ALA A 106 22.19 -0.53 6.69
C ALA A 106 23.65 -0.05 6.74
N ILE A 107 23.87 1.13 7.31
CA ILE A 107 25.21 1.70 7.50
C ILE A 107 25.96 1.04 8.66
N ALA A 108 25.29 0.76 9.78
CA ALA A 108 25.95 0.23 10.96
C ALA A 108 26.20 -1.28 10.87
N TRP A 109 25.24 -2.04 10.33
CA TRP A 109 25.20 -3.50 10.44
C TRP A 109 25.47 -4.20 9.10
N GLU A 110 24.51 -4.22 8.17
CA GLU A 110 24.61 -5.01 6.94
C GLU A 110 24.00 -4.27 5.73
N PRO A 111 24.68 -4.18 4.57
CA PRO A 111 24.20 -3.41 3.42
C PRO A 111 22.84 -3.84 2.85
N TRP A 112 22.53 -5.13 2.89
CA TRP A 112 21.27 -5.67 2.36
C TRP A 112 20.04 -5.15 3.12
N VAL A 113 20.22 -4.65 4.35
CA VAL A 113 19.16 -4.04 5.16
C VAL A 113 18.55 -2.81 4.46
N ALA A 114 19.30 -2.16 3.56
CA ALA A 114 18.78 -1.07 2.73
C ALA A 114 17.56 -1.48 1.89
N LEU A 115 17.34 -2.78 1.68
CA LEU A 115 16.23 -3.35 0.92
C LEU A 115 14.96 -3.62 1.77
N LEU A 116 15.00 -3.42 3.10
CA LEU A 116 13.82 -3.62 3.95
C LEU A 116 12.58 -2.82 3.53
N PRO A 117 12.68 -1.56 3.05
CA PRO A 117 11.50 -0.83 2.61
C PRO A 117 10.81 -1.49 1.42
N LEU A 118 11.59 -2.15 0.55
CA LEU A 118 11.02 -2.92 -0.56
C LEU A 118 10.18 -4.08 -0.05
N TRP A 119 10.65 -4.81 0.95
CA TRP A 119 9.89 -5.92 1.56
C TRP A 119 8.55 -5.48 2.14
N ALA A 120 8.51 -4.32 2.79
CA ALA A 120 7.27 -3.76 3.33
C ALA A 120 6.33 -3.22 2.24
N ALA A 121 6.86 -2.77 1.10
CA ALA A 121 6.05 -2.29 -0.02
C ALA A 121 5.22 -3.40 -0.68
N LEU A 122 5.70 -4.65 -0.65
CA LEU A 122 5.05 -5.77 -1.35
C LEU A 122 3.65 -6.11 -0.81
N PRO A 123 3.44 -6.27 0.51
CA PRO A 123 2.10 -6.44 1.08
C PRO A 123 1.15 -5.29 0.75
N TRP A 124 1.57 -4.03 0.91
CA TRP A 124 0.74 -2.86 0.60
C TRP A 124 0.34 -2.81 -0.87
N LEU A 125 1.23 -3.23 -1.78
CA LEU A 125 0.91 -3.33 -3.19
C LEU A 125 -0.15 -4.42 -3.45
N GLY A 126 -0.03 -5.58 -2.80
CA GLY A 126 -1.02 -6.65 -2.86
C GLY A 126 -2.40 -6.20 -2.34
N GLN A 127 -2.43 -5.51 -1.21
CA GLN A 127 -3.65 -4.96 -0.60
C GLN A 127 -4.30 -3.89 -1.49
N ALA A 128 -3.49 -2.98 -2.05
CA ALA A 128 -3.95 -1.97 -3.00
C ALA A 128 -4.60 -2.61 -4.23
N TRP A 129 -3.97 -3.65 -4.80
CA TRP A 129 -4.51 -4.38 -5.94
C TRP A 129 -5.80 -5.12 -5.60
N LEU A 130 -5.82 -5.84 -4.47
CA LEU A 130 -6.98 -6.60 -4.00
C LEU A 130 -8.19 -5.68 -3.77
N ALA A 131 -7.98 -4.55 -3.09
CA ALA A 131 -9.02 -3.56 -2.88
C ALA A 131 -9.50 -2.94 -4.20
N ALA A 132 -8.59 -2.63 -5.13
CA ALA A 132 -8.97 -2.07 -6.43
C ALA A 132 -9.78 -3.07 -7.29
N ASP A 133 -9.42 -4.35 -7.27
CA ASP A 133 -10.19 -5.42 -7.93
C ASP A 133 -11.56 -5.59 -7.27
N TRP A 134 -11.62 -5.60 -5.94
CA TRP A 134 -12.88 -5.68 -5.19
C TRP A 134 -13.81 -4.48 -5.47
N GLU A 135 -13.29 -3.24 -5.44
CA GLU A 135 -14.03 -2.02 -5.76
C GLU A 135 -14.60 -2.07 -7.18
N ARG A 136 -13.80 -2.59 -8.13
CA ARG A 136 -14.23 -2.76 -9.52
C ARG A 136 -15.35 -3.77 -9.66
N ARG A 137 -15.25 -4.93 -9.01
CA ARG A 137 -16.26 -6.01 -9.09
C ARG A 137 -17.57 -5.66 -8.40
N ASN A 138 -17.52 -4.87 -7.34
CA ASN A 138 -18.70 -4.55 -6.52
C ASN A 138 -19.34 -3.19 -6.87
N GLY A 139 -18.73 -2.39 -7.76
CA GLY A 139 -19.22 -1.05 -8.07
C GLY A 139 -19.23 -0.11 -6.85
N LYS A 140 -18.32 -0.34 -5.90
CA LYS A 140 -18.21 0.40 -4.63
C LYS A 140 -16.82 0.99 -4.48
N VAL A 141 -16.70 1.99 -3.62
CA VAL A 141 -15.41 2.61 -3.24
C VAL A 141 -15.20 2.41 -1.75
N LEU A 142 -14.00 1.97 -1.36
CA LEU A 142 -13.61 1.73 0.02
C LEU A 142 -12.92 2.97 0.61
N TRP A 143 -13.37 3.33 1.81
CA TRP A 143 -12.88 4.47 2.56
C TRP A 143 -12.40 4.03 3.94
N ARG A 144 -11.34 4.69 4.41
CA ARG A 144 -10.78 4.49 5.74
C ARG A 144 -10.93 5.77 6.58
N GLY A 145 -11.08 5.58 7.90
CA GLY A 145 -11.08 6.67 8.87
C GLY A 145 -12.40 7.44 8.96
N HIS A 146 -13.53 6.76 8.79
CA HIS A 146 -14.85 7.35 9.03
C HIS A 146 -15.08 7.67 10.50
N ASP A 147 -14.75 6.69 11.33
CA ASP A 147 -14.89 6.71 12.78
C ASP A 147 -13.57 7.23 13.39
N GLN A 148 -13.63 8.35 14.13
CA GLN A 148 -12.45 8.91 14.79
C GLN A 148 -11.94 7.99 15.92
N ASP A 149 -12.84 7.25 16.56
CA ASP A 149 -12.50 6.33 17.64
C ASP A 149 -11.97 4.99 17.10
N ALA A 150 -12.24 4.69 15.83
CA ALA A 150 -11.78 3.48 15.16
C ALA A 150 -11.31 3.78 13.72
N PRO A 151 -10.14 4.45 13.55
CA PRO A 151 -9.65 4.89 12.24
C PRO A 151 -9.32 3.75 11.26
N TRP A 152 -9.25 2.51 11.76
CA TRP A 152 -9.08 1.29 10.95
C TRP A 152 -10.39 0.74 10.37
N LYS A 153 -11.57 1.20 10.83
CA LYS A 153 -12.84 0.74 10.27
C LYS A 153 -13.01 1.23 8.83
N LEU A 154 -13.46 0.32 7.99
CA LEU A 154 -13.75 0.58 6.59
C LEU A 154 -15.20 0.98 6.39
N SER A 155 -15.42 1.83 5.40
CA SER A 155 -16.73 2.29 4.97
C SER A 155 -16.81 2.25 3.45
N VAL A 156 -18.01 2.12 2.91
CA VAL A 156 -18.23 1.98 1.46
C VAL A 156 -19.25 2.97 0.96
N THR A 157 -18.98 3.53 -0.22
CA THR A 157 -19.96 4.33 -0.96
C THR A 157 -20.19 3.70 -2.33
N PRO A 158 -21.37 3.88 -2.95
CA PRO A 158 -21.56 3.56 -4.35
C PRO A 158 -20.51 4.29 -5.21
N ARG A 159 -19.99 3.63 -6.24
CA ARG A 159 -19.11 4.29 -7.19
C ARG A 159 -19.94 5.32 -7.97
N PRO A 160 -19.51 6.59 -8.07
CA PRO A 160 -20.19 7.55 -8.91
C PRO A 160 -20.22 7.01 -10.34
N LEU A 161 -21.41 6.93 -10.93
CA LEU A 161 -21.53 6.59 -12.35
C LEU A 161 -20.73 7.62 -13.13
N PRO A 162 -19.93 7.21 -14.13
CA PRO A 162 -19.28 8.15 -15.02
C PRO A 162 -20.38 9.03 -15.63
N ARG A 163 -20.39 10.32 -15.27
CA ARG A 163 -21.27 11.28 -15.93
C ARG A 163 -20.91 11.26 -17.41
N THR A 164 -21.93 11.19 -18.26
CA THR A 164 -21.73 11.35 -19.70
C THR A 164 -21.10 12.73 -19.95
N ALA A 165 -20.50 12.94 -21.14
CA ALA A 165 -19.90 14.23 -21.50
C ALA A 165 -20.88 15.42 -21.36
N THR A 166 -22.18 15.15 -21.35
CA THR A 166 -23.28 16.10 -21.17
C THR A 166 -23.73 16.29 -19.71
N GLY A 167 -23.09 15.62 -18.74
CA GLY A 167 -23.42 15.72 -17.32
C GLY A 167 -24.64 14.92 -16.87
N ALA A 168 -25.31 14.22 -17.78
CA ALA A 168 -26.45 13.37 -17.48
C ALA A 168 -26.02 12.03 -16.85
N LEU A 169 -26.88 11.47 -16.00
CA LEU A 169 -26.77 10.08 -15.57
C LEU A 169 -27.05 9.17 -16.77
N PRO A 170 -26.32 8.05 -16.94
CA PRO A 170 -26.68 7.06 -17.95
C PRO A 170 -28.06 6.48 -17.58
N GLU A 171 -28.98 6.49 -18.54
CA GLU A 171 -30.32 5.85 -18.44
C GLU A 171 -30.21 4.33 -18.29
#